data_AF-A0A518D3U8-F1
#
_entry.id   AF-A0A518D3U8-F1
#
_cell.length_a   1.000
_cell.length_b   1.000
_cell.length_c   1.000
_cell.angle_alpha   90.00
_cell.angle_beta   90.00
_cell.angle_gamma   90.00
#
_symmetry.space_group_name_H-M   'P 1'
#
loop_
_entity.id
_entity.type
_entity.pdbx_description
1 polymer ?
#
loop_
_entity_poly.entity_id
_entity_poly.type
_entity_poly.pdbx_seq_one_letter_code
_entity_poly.pdbx_strand_id
1 'polypeptide(L)'
;MELLKRLWRAVPREVRVPAVVMALSGLLYACALQRTGGLEVHRWQAGLGPVVPHDTFPTDCALCHEGGSWNELRADFEFDHAAETGVPLHGSHTAAQCLRCHNDRGAVQVFADRGCAGCHEDVHQGQLGARCDDCHDQVTWIAKGMVEYHSRTRFPLNGVHAITSCARCHKGNDVGRFAPTDPECVSCHYENLLEAQLPDHFAFGWVNNCDDCHQPTTWQQASGF
;
A
#
# COMPACT_ATOMS: atom_id res chain seq x y z
N MET A 1 4.75 7.50 44.85
CA MET A 1 4.67 6.08 44.42
C MET A 1 4.57 5.10 45.60
N GLU A 2 5.34 5.27 46.68
CA GLU A 2 5.28 4.38 47.85
C GLU A 2 3.98 4.46 48.67
N LEU A 3 3.33 5.63 48.74
CA LEU A 3 2.02 5.78 49.39
C LEU A 3 0.93 4.95 48.70
N LEU A 4 0.92 4.95 47.36
CA LEU A 4 -0.05 4.20 46.55
C LEU A 4 0.14 2.68 46.68
N LYS A 5 1.39 2.21 46.72
CA LYS A 5 1.69 0.78 46.96
C LYS A 5 1.25 0.34 48.35
N ARG A 6 1.41 1.18 49.37
CA ARG A 6 0.95 0.90 50.74
C ARG A 6 -0.57 0.83 50.82
N LEU A 7 -1.27 1.78 50.20
CA LEU A 7 -2.74 1.79 50.13
C LEU A 7 -3.28 0.58 49.36
N TRP A 8 -2.66 0.20 48.24
CA TRP A 8 -3.05 -1.00 47.48
C TRP A 8 -2.87 -2.30 48.27
N ARG A 9 -1.79 -2.39 49.08
CA ARG A 9 -1.54 -3.54 49.96
C ARG A 9 -2.50 -3.63 51.16
N ALA A 10 -3.25 -2.57 51.48
CA ALA A 10 -4.26 -2.57 52.52
C ALA A 10 -5.64 -3.05 52.02
N VAL A 11 -5.87 -3.09 50.70
CA VAL A 11 -7.13 -3.59 50.12
C VAL A 11 -7.19 -5.12 50.28
N PRO A 12 -8.30 -5.72 50.75
CA PRO A 12 -8.42 -7.18 50.86
C PRO A 12 -8.24 -7.90 49.51
N ARG A 13 -7.63 -9.09 49.49
CA ARG A 13 -7.26 -9.79 48.24
C ARG A 13 -8.49 -10.14 47.39
N GLU A 14 -9.59 -10.47 48.05
CA GLU A 14 -10.92 -10.73 47.51
C GLU A 14 -11.53 -9.51 46.80
N VAL A 15 -11.06 -8.29 47.11
CA VAL A 15 -11.46 -7.05 46.42
C VAL A 15 -10.47 -6.65 45.32
N ARG A 16 -9.18 -6.99 45.45
CA ARG A 16 -8.15 -6.62 44.47
C ARG A 16 -8.39 -7.23 43.09
N VAL A 17 -8.71 -8.52 43.02
CA VAL A 17 -8.94 -9.22 41.75
C VAL A 17 -10.16 -8.65 41.02
N PRO A 18 -11.36 -8.53 41.64
CA PRO A 18 -12.50 -7.92 40.96
C PRO A 18 -12.27 -6.43 40.64
N ALA A 19 -11.52 -5.67 41.45
CA ALA A 19 -11.19 -4.27 41.15
C ALA A 19 -10.29 -4.14 39.90
N VAL A 20 -9.28 -5.01 39.76
CA VAL A 20 -8.42 -5.04 38.56
C VAL A 20 -9.21 -5.51 37.34
N VAL A 21 -10.06 -6.53 37.48
CA VAL A 21 -10.91 -7.03 36.39
C VAL A 21 -11.91 -5.97 35.95
N MET A 22 -12.53 -5.22 36.87
CA MET A 22 -13.42 -4.11 36.52
C MET A 22 -12.67 -2.96 35.84
N ALA A 23 -11.46 -2.61 36.30
CA ALA A 23 -10.65 -1.58 35.67
C ALA A 23 -10.20 -1.98 34.25
N LEU A 24 -9.78 -3.23 34.05
CA LEU A 24 -9.39 -3.77 32.74
C LEU A 24 -10.61 -3.92 31.81
N SER A 25 -11.76 -4.35 32.33
CA SER A 25 -13.00 -4.43 31.57
C SER A 25 -13.51 -3.05 31.19
N GLY A 26 -13.37 -2.06 32.08
CA GLY A 26 -13.66 -0.65 31.80
C GLY A 26 -12.74 -0.06 30.73
N LEU A 27 -11.45 -0.42 30.75
CA LEU A 27 -10.50 -0.02 29.69
C LEU A 27 -10.82 -0.68 28.35
N LEU A 28 -11.14 -1.99 28.34
CA LEU A 28 -11.52 -2.71 27.13
C LEU A 28 -12.85 -2.20 26.56
N TYR A 29 -13.81 -1.86 27.42
CA TYR A 29 -15.08 -1.25 27.03
C TYR A 29 -14.87 0.17 26.49
N ALA A 30 -14.01 0.98 27.11
CA ALA A 30 -13.62 2.30 26.60
C ALA A 30 -12.89 2.20 25.24
N CYS A 31 -12.01 1.21 25.05
CA CYS A 31 -11.33 0.94 23.78
C CYS A 31 -12.29 0.42 22.71
N ALA A 32 -13.27 -0.40 23.08
CA ALA A 32 -14.32 -0.88 22.19
C ALA A 32 -15.29 0.25 21.78
N LEU A 33 -15.60 1.18 22.69
CA LEU A 33 -16.37 2.39 22.38
C LEU A 33 -15.58 3.40 21.53
N GLN A 34 -14.25 3.46 21.68
CA GLN A 34 -13.38 4.26 20.81
C GLN A 34 -13.29 3.71 19.37
N ARG A 35 -13.80 2.50 19.09
CA ARG A 35 -13.74 1.86 17.76
C ARG A 35 -14.98 2.03 16.87
N THR A 36 -15.81 3.05 17.11
CA THR A 36 -16.80 3.50 16.09
C THR A 36 -16.66 4.96 15.68
N GLY A 37 -15.74 5.70 16.29
CA GLY A 37 -15.14 6.86 15.66
C GLY A 37 -14.10 6.36 14.67
N GLY A 38 -14.53 5.95 13.47
CA GLY A 38 -13.58 5.89 12.35
C GLY A 38 -12.79 7.19 12.33
N LEU A 39 -11.49 7.13 11.99
CA LEU A 39 -10.71 8.32 11.58
C LEU A 39 -11.68 9.28 10.92
N GLU A 40 -11.85 10.50 11.44
CA GLU A 40 -12.74 11.47 10.82
C GLU A 40 -12.27 11.65 9.38
N VAL A 41 -12.92 10.93 8.46
CA VAL A 41 -12.74 11.07 7.03
C VAL A 41 -13.33 12.43 6.76
N HIS A 42 -12.52 13.50 6.79
CA HIS A 42 -12.88 14.90 6.55
C HIS A 42 -14.37 15.08 6.23
N ARG A 43 -15.21 15.00 7.27
CA ARG A 43 -16.65 15.08 7.10
C ARG A 43 -16.98 16.55 7.06
N TRP A 44 -17.77 16.92 6.06
CA TRP A 44 -18.54 18.15 5.96
C TRP A 44 -18.80 18.78 7.34
N GLN A 45 -18.20 19.95 7.62
CA GLN A 45 -18.52 20.72 8.82
C GLN A 45 -19.78 21.53 8.55
N ALA A 46 -20.87 21.16 9.22
CA ALA A 46 -22.08 21.96 9.25
C ALA A 46 -21.74 23.38 9.76
N GLY A 47 -21.79 24.38 8.87
CA GLY A 47 -21.51 25.79 9.19
C GLY A 47 -20.25 26.37 8.55
N LEU A 48 -19.36 25.55 7.98
CA LEU A 48 -18.14 26.02 7.28
C LEU A 48 -18.07 25.56 5.81
N GLY A 49 -18.99 24.70 5.36
CA GLY A 49 -19.00 24.15 4.01
C GLY A 49 -17.72 23.35 3.69
N PRO A 50 -17.49 23.00 2.41
CA PRO A 50 -16.16 22.61 1.97
C PRO A 50 -15.25 23.84 2.08
N VAL A 51 -14.24 23.78 2.96
CA VAL A 51 -13.23 24.83 3.12
C VAL A 51 -12.27 24.78 1.93
N VAL A 52 -12.77 25.06 0.72
CA VAL A 52 -11.93 25.37 -0.43
C VAL A 52 -11.33 26.74 -0.14
N PRO A 53 -10.00 26.91 -0.19
CA PRO A 53 -9.40 28.23 -0.08
C PRO A 53 -9.93 29.13 -1.21
N HIS A 54 -10.82 30.07 -0.88
CA HIS A 54 -11.45 30.98 -1.84
C HIS A 54 -10.49 32.09 -2.34
N ASP A 55 -9.27 32.12 -1.81
CA ASP A 55 -8.17 32.98 -2.27
C ASP A 55 -7.58 32.52 -3.61
N THR A 56 -7.82 31.25 -3.99
CA THR A 56 -7.30 30.63 -5.22
C THR A 56 -8.39 30.25 -6.23
N PHE A 57 -9.66 30.37 -5.87
CA PHE A 57 -10.83 30.13 -6.73
C PHE A 57 -11.43 31.46 -7.22
N PRO A 58 -12.16 31.47 -8.36
CA PRO A 58 -12.65 32.68 -8.99
C PRO A 58 -13.47 33.56 -8.04
N THR A 59 -13.40 34.87 -8.28
CA THR A 59 -14.05 35.91 -7.46
C THR A 59 -15.58 35.93 -7.59
N ASP A 60 -16.14 35.20 -8.55
CA ASP A 60 -17.59 35.05 -8.70
C ASP A 60 -18.10 33.84 -7.91
N CYS A 61 -18.60 34.11 -6.70
CA CYS A 61 -19.16 33.10 -5.81
C CYS A 61 -20.35 32.36 -6.43
N ALA A 62 -21.10 32.99 -7.36
CA ALA A 62 -22.29 32.41 -7.99
C ALA A 62 -21.96 31.29 -8.99
N LEU A 63 -20.68 31.09 -9.30
CA LEU A 63 -20.21 29.94 -10.06
C LEU A 63 -20.55 28.63 -9.34
N CYS A 64 -20.39 28.60 -8.01
CA CYS A 64 -20.58 27.40 -7.21
C CYS A 64 -21.76 27.50 -6.23
N HIS A 65 -22.05 28.70 -5.72
CA HIS A 65 -23.06 28.92 -4.67
C HIS A 65 -24.37 29.46 -5.22
N GLU A 66 -25.48 29.00 -4.66
CA GLU A 66 -26.80 29.57 -4.90
C GLU A 66 -27.14 30.61 -3.82
N GLY A 67 -27.78 31.72 -4.23
CA GLY A 67 -28.04 32.86 -3.36
C GLY A 67 -29.03 32.52 -2.25
N GLY A 68 -28.54 32.42 -1.00
CA GLY A 68 -29.37 32.17 0.19
C GLY A 68 -28.61 31.54 1.35
N SER A 69 -27.56 30.78 1.06
CA SER A 69 -26.72 30.11 2.07
C SER A 69 -25.34 29.74 1.52
N TRP A 70 -24.27 29.95 2.29
CA TRP A 70 -22.91 29.52 1.95
C TRP A 70 -22.74 28.00 1.88
N ASN A 71 -23.68 27.25 2.46
CA ASN A 71 -23.67 25.78 2.44
C ASN A 71 -24.47 25.22 1.26
N GLU A 72 -25.06 26.07 0.42
CA GLU A 72 -25.89 25.69 -0.71
C GLU A 72 -25.06 25.83 -2.00
N LEU A 73 -24.74 24.69 -2.59
CA LEU A 73 -24.11 24.62 -3.90
C LEU A 73 -25.20 24.51 -4.96
N ARG A 74 -24.97 25.12 -6.12
CA ARG A 74 -25.86 24.98 -7.27
C ARG A 74 -26.07 23.50 -7.60
N ALA A 75 -27.32 23.08 -7.67
CA ALA A 75 -27.67 21.68 -7.97
C ALA A 75 -27.29 21.27 -9.40
N ASP A 76 -27.19 22.24 -10.31
CA ASP A 76 -26.75 22.10 -11.70
C ASP A 76 -25.27 22.42 -11.91
N PHE A 77 -24.48 22.51 -10.82
CA PHE A 77 -23.05 22.75 -10.92
C PHE A 77 -22.34 21.56 -11.55
N GLU A 78 -22.01 21.69 -12.83
CA GLU A 78 -21.12 20.81 -13.56
C GLU A 78 -19.80 21.56 -13.77
N PHE A 79 -18.72 21.04 -13.18
CA PHE A 79 -17.38 21.58 -13.32
C PHE A 79 -16.54 20.57 -14.11
N ASP A 80 -16.11 20.95 -15.31
CA ASP A 80 -15.42 20.02 -16.20
C ASP A 80 -13.94 19.83 -15.83
N HIS A 81 -13.27 20.68 -15.07
CA HIS A 81 -11.83 20.65 -14.79
C HIS A 81 -10.93 20.73 -16.05
N ALA A 82 -11.10 19.90 -17.08
CA ALA A 82 -10.31 19.96 -18.31
C ALA A 82 -10.62 21.24 -19.10
N ALA A 83 -11.91 21.58 -19.26
CA ALA A 83 -12.34 22.77 -19.97
C ALA A 83 -11.97 24.07 -19.25
N GLU A 84 -12.04 24.08 -17.91
CA GLU A 84 -11.82 25.29 -17.10
C GLU A 84 -10.35 25.50 -16.73
N THR A 85 -9.57 24.43 -16.56
CA THR A 85 -8.17 24.52 -16.07
C THR A 85 -7.14 24.04 -17.11
N GLY A 86 -7.57 23.35 -18.16
CA GLY A 86 -6.68 22.67 -19.10
C GLY A 86 -6.08 21.36 -18.57
N VAL A 87 -6.42 20.95 -17.33
CA VAL A 87 -5.92 19.72 -16.70
C VAL A 87 -7.02 18.67 -16.67
N PRO A 88 -6.98 17.65 -17.53
CA PRO A 88 -7.97 16.57 -17.48
C PRO A 88 -7.69 15.63 -16.29
N LEU A 89 -8.74 15.30 -15.55
CA LEU A 89 -8.69 14.23 -14.55
C LEU A 89 -9.01 12.90 -15.23
N HIS A 90 -8.33 11.84 -14.78
CA HIS A 90 -8.44 10.52 -15.39
C HIS A 90 -8.54 9.41 -14.33
N GLY A 91 -9.25 8.33 -14.69
CA GLY A 91 -9.42 7.17 -13.82
C GLY A 91 -10.08 7.55 -12.50
N SER A 92 -9.56 7.04 -11.39
CA SER A 92 -10.09 7.30 -10.05
C SER A 92 -10.03 8.77 -9.64
N HIS A 93 -9.20 9.60 -10.28
CA HIS A 93 -9.13 11.03 -9.98
C HIS A 93 -10.39 11.80 -10.43
N THR A 94 -11.18 11.30 -11.39
CA THR A 94 -12.42 11.98 -11.81
C THR A 94 -13.49 11.97 -10.72
N ALA A 95 -13.39 11.05 -9.76
CA ALA A 95 -14.28 10.96 -8.60
C ALA A 95 -13.65 11.59 -7.34
N ALA A 96 -12.46 12.19 -7.45
CA ALA A 96 -11.81 12.83 -6.31
C ALA A 96 -12.56 14.11 -5.93
N GLN A 97 -12.77 14.30 -4.63
CA GLN A 97 -13.30 15.57 -4.12
C GLN A 97 -12.25 16.68 -4.30
N CYS A 98 -12.69 17.91 -4.61
CA CYS A 98 -11.80 19.05 -4.89
C CYS A 98 -10.70 19.23 -3.83
N LEU A 99 -11.06 19.11 -2.55
CA LEU A 99 -10.16 19.29 -1.40
C LEU A 99 -9.10 18.19 -1.25
N ARG A 100 -9.20 17.08 -1.99
CA ARG A 100 -8.12 16.08 -2.03
C ARG A 100 -6.84 16.69 -2.61
N CYS A 101 -6.98 17.57 -3.59
CA CYS A 101 -5.86 18.25 -4.24
C CYS A 101 -5.75 19.71 -3.77
N HIS A 102 -6.85 20.46 -3.80
CA HIS A 102 -6.90 21.87 -3.42
C HIS A 102 -7.06 22.03 -1.90
N ASN A 103 -5.96 21.91 -1.18
CA ASN A 103 -5.92 21.96 0.27
C ASN A 103 -4.88 22.96 0.79
N ASP A 104 -4.77 23.05 2.10
CA ASP A 104 -3.88 23.95 2.84
C ASP A 104 -2.40 23.54 2.81
N ARG A 105 -2.03 22.44 2.12
CA ARG A 105 -0.64 22.00 2.00
C ARG A 105 0.15 22.79 0.95
N GLY A 106 -0.50 23.67 0.18
CA GLY A 106 0.13 24.56 -0.79
C GLY A 106 -0.48 24.47 -2.19
N ALA A 107 0.27 24.96 -3.19
CA ALA A 107 -0.18 24.93 -4.58
C ALA A 107 -0.15 23.51 -5.15
N VAL A 108 -1.25 23.10 -5.83
CA VAL A 108 -1.42 21.77 -6.44
C VAL A 108 -0.24 21.36 -7.31
N GLN A 109 0.30 22.30 -8.09
CA GLN A 109 1.42 22.05 -8.98
C GLN A 109 2.65 21.48 -8.26
N VAL A 110 2.92 21.94 -7.02
CA VAL A 110 4.11 21.50 -6.25
C VAL A 110 4.07 20.00 -5.95
N PHE A 111 2.88 19.46 -5.71
CA PHE A 111 2.70 18.02 -5.46
C PHE A 111 2.57 17.26 -6.78
N ALA A 112 1.84 17.80 -7.75
CA ALA A 112 1.68 17.19 -9.07
C ALA A 112 3.02 17.00 -9.79
N ASP A 113 3.96 17.93 -9.65
CA ASP A 113 5.33 17.85 -10.19
C ASP A 113 6.14 16.67 -9.63
N ARG A 114 5.77 16.16 -8.44
CA ARG A 114 6.37 14.97 -7.83
C ARG A 114 5.72 13.67 -8.31
N GLY A 115 4.79 13.75 -9.27
CA GLY A 115 4.03 12.63 -9.77
C GLY A 115 3.16 11.99 -8.69
N CYS A 116 2.98 10.67 -8.76
CA CYS A 116 2.12 9.93 -7.84
C CYS A 116 2.55 10.10 -6.37
N ALA A 117 3.87 10.12 -6.11
CA ALA A 117 4.45 10.26 -4.77
C ALA A 117 4.24 11.65 -4.15
N GLY A 118 3.75 12.64 -4.92
CA GLY A 118 3.36 13.93 -4.38
C GLY A 118 2.16 13.88 -3.44
N CYS A 119 1.26 12.91 -3.66
CA CYS A 119 0.02 12.76 -2.91
C CYS A 119 -0.14 11.37 -2.28
N HIS A 120 0.38 10.33 -2.94
CA HIS A 120 0.27 8.95 -2.49
C HIS A 120 1.54 8.49 -1.79
N GLU A 121 1.37 7.81 -0.66
CA GLU A 121 2.48 7.18 0.04
C GLU A 121 2.96 5.94 -0.73
N ASP A 122 4.27 5.79 -0.82
CA ASP A 122 4.87 4.60 -1.40
C ASP A 122 4.88 3.44 -0.39
N VAL A 123 3.94 2.51 -0.57
CA VAL A 123 3.87 1.28 0.22
C VAL A 123 5.07 0.36 0.02
N HIS A 124 5.86 0.56 -1.04
CA HIS A 124 7.05 -0.24 -1.36
C HIS A 124 8.30 0.23 -0.61
N GLN A 125 8.17 1.20 0.31
CA GLN A 125 9.27 1.68 1.16
C GLN A 125 10.48 2.18 0.35
N GLY A 126 10.24 2.74 -0.84
CA GLY A 126 11.25 3.26 -1.75
C GLY A 126 12.03 2.20 -2.53
N GLN A 127 11.67 0.91 -2.43
CA GLN A 127 12.45 -0.19 -3.01
C GLN A 127 12.32 -0.31 -4.53
N LEU A 128 11.21 0.18 -5.09
CA LEU A 128 10.89 0.06 -6.53
C LEU A 128 11.03 1.39 -7.28
N GLY A 129 11.45 2.46 -6.60
CA GLY A 129 11.57 3.81 -7.17
C GLY A 129 10.25 4.59 -7.20
N ALA A 130 10.30 5.79 -7.77
CA ALA A 130 9.19 6.76 -7.72
C ALA A 130 8.27 6.74 -8.96
N ARG A 131 8.59 5.95 -9.99
CA ARG A 131 7.74 5.80 -11.18
C ARG A 131 6.67 4.76 -10.91
N CYS A 132 5.58 5.18 -10.27
CA CYS A 132 4.51 4.26 -9.91
C CYS A 132 3.76 3.75 -11.16
N ASP A 133 3.72 4.56 -12.22
CA ASP A 133 3.04 4.30 -13.50
C ASP A 133 3.72 3.22 -14.37
N ASP A 134 4.95 2.86 -14.03
CA ASP A 134 5.65 1.69 -14.56
C ASP A 134 4.85 0.40 -14.27
N CYS A 135 4.18 0.33 -13.11
CA CYS A 135 3.50 -0.87 -12.63
C CYS A 135 2.01 -0.66 -12.33
N HIS A 136 1.61 0.51 -11.85
CA HIS A 136 0.24 0.83 -11.47
C HIS A 136 -0.39 1.77 -12.51
N ASP A 137 -1.71 1.78 -12.60
CA ASP A 137 -2.42 2.85 -13.30
C ASP A 137 -3.42 3.54 -12.38
N GLN A 138 -3.78 4.77 -12.74
CA GLN A 138 -4.75 5.59 -12.02
C GLN A 138 -6.19 5.06 -12.10
N VAL A 139 -6.46 3.98 -12.83
CA VAL A 139 -7.81 3.44 -13.00
C VAL A 139 -8.08 2.38 -11.94
N THR A 140 -7.23 1.35 -11.88
CA THR A 140 -7.43 0.17 -11.02
C THR A 140 -6.41 0.07 -9.89
N TRP A 141 -5.25 0.71 -10.07
CA TRP A 141 -4.08 0.56 -9.20
C TRP A 141 -3.56 -0.89 -9.06
N ILE A 142 -4.01 -1.81 -9.92
CA ILE A 142 -3.52 -3.19 -9.92
C ILE A 142 -2.15 -3.20 -10.59
N ALA A 143 -1.16 -3.79 -9.92
CA ALA A 143 0.18 -3.92 -10.45
C ALA A 143 0.21 -4.82 -11.70
N LYS A 144 0.88 -4.37 -12.75
CA LYS A 144 1.04 -5.09 -14.03
C LYS A 144 2.51 -5.19 -14.44
N GLY A 145 2.78 -6.05 -15.42
CA GLY A 145 4.09 -6.13 -16.06
C GLY A 145 5.17 -6.87 -15.29
N MET A 146 4.89 -7.48 -14.13
CA MET A 146 5.92 -8.12 -13.29
C MET A 146 6.78 -9.16 -14.03
N VAL A 147 6.19 -9.94 -14.94
CA VAL A 147 6.91 -10.91 -15.77
C VAL A 147 7.89 -10.21 -16.73
N GLU A 148 7.45 -9.13 -17.36
CA GLU A 148 8.28 -8.33 -18.27
C GLU A 148 9.36 -7.52 -17.52
N TYR A 149 9.08 -7.08 -16.29
CA TYR A 149 10.13 -6.48 -15.46
C TYR A 149 11.20 -7.50 -15.09
N HIS A 150 10.79 -8.71 -14.67
CA HIS A 150 11.73 -9.77 -14.35
C HIS A 150 12.52 -10.27 -15.55
N SER A 151 11.99 -10.21 -16.78
CA SER A 151 12.71 -10.59 -18.01
C SER A 151 13.98 -9.75 -18.24
N ARG A 152 14.06 -8.57 -17.62
CA ARG A 152 15.20 -7.64 -17.66
C ARG A 152 16.13 -7.77 -16.46
N THR A 153 15.86 -8.72 -15.56
CA THR A 153 16.70 -9.01 -14.39
C THR A 153 17.51 -10.29 -14.61
N ARG A 154 18.31 -10.67 -13.61
CA ARG A 154 19.03 -11.95 -13.61
C ARG A 154 18.13 -13.15 -13.35
N PHE A 155 16.85 -12.94 -13.05
CA PHE A 155 15.90 -14.02 -12.78
C PHE A 155 14.61 -13.83 -13.59
N PRO A 156 14.64 -14.15 -14.91
CA PRO A 156 13.43 -14.16 -15.72
C PRO A 156 12.42 -15.17 -15.18
N LEU A 157 11.17 -14.73 -15.00
CA LEU A 157 10.10 -15.60 -14.51
C LEU A 157 9.61 -16.52 -15.64
N ASN A 158 10.15 -17.74 -15.68
CA ASN A 158 9.81 -18.77 -16.66
C ASN A 158 9.08 -19.95 -16.01
N GLY A 159 8.15 -20.55 -16.75
CA GLY A 159 7.43 -21.75 -16.31
C GLY A 159 6.71 -21.55 -14.97
N VAL A 160 6.93 -22.45 -14.02
CA VAL A 160 6.30 -22.39 -12.70
C VAL A 160 6.67 -21.16 -11.88
N HIS A 161 7.84 -20.55 -12.11
CA HIS A 161 8.24 -19.33 -11.41
C HIS A 161 7.34 -18.14 -11.76
N ALA A 162 6.76 -18.10 -12.97
CA ALA A 162 5.84 -17.05 -13.40
C ALA A 162 4.48 -17.07 -12.68
N ILE A 163 4.10 -18.22 -12.12
CA ILE A 163 2.83 -18.40 -11.38
C ILE A 163 3.06 -18.64 -9.89
N THR A 164 4.32 -18.67 -9.45
CA THR A 164 4.67 -18.84 -8.05
C THR A 164 4.34 -17.57 -7.28
N SER A 165 3.81 -17.72 -6.07
CA SER A 165 3.53 -16.57 -5.20
C SER A 165 4.79 -15.74 -4.97
N CYS A 166 4.70 -14.42 -5.15
CA CYS A 166 5.81 -13.49 -4.97
C CYS A 166 6.46 -13.62 -3.59
N ALA A 167 5.67 -13.96 -2.56
CA ALA A 167 6.12 -14.16 -1.17
C ALA A 167 7.13 -15.32 -1.00
N ARG A 168 7.23 -16.22 -2.00
CA ARG A 168 8.21 -17.30 -1.98
C ARG A 168 9.63 -16.75 -2.08
N CYS A 169 9.85 -15.70 -2.89
CA CYS A 169 11.15 -15.05 -3.08
C CYS A 169 11.25 -13.72 -2.32
N HIS A 170 10.25 -12.85 -2.48
CA HIS A 170 10.18 -11.53 -1.83
C HIS A 170 9.52 -11.64 -0.46
N LYS A 171 10.32 -12.01 0.55
CA LYS A 171 9.84 -12.10 1.93
C LYS A 171 9.38 -10.74 2.45
N GLY A 172 8.14 -10.66 2.91
CA GLY A 172 7.51 -9.43 3.38
C GLY A 172 6.81 -8.63 2.27
N ASN A 173 6.55 -9.21 1.10
CA ASN A 173 5.80 -8.54 0.02
C ASN A 173 4.39 -8.12 0.46
N ASP A 174 3.79 -8.83 1.42
CA ASP A 174 2.52 -8.50 2.07
C ASP A 174 2.55 -7.17 2.83
N VAL A 175 3.73 -6.76 3.28
CA VAL A 175 3.98 -5.44 3.90
C VAL A 175 4.80 -4.51 3.00
N GLY A 176 4.78 -4.77 1.68
CA GLY A 176 5.41 -3.92 0.67
C GLY A 176 6.94 -4.06 0.56
N ARG A 177 7.52 -5.11 1.15
CA ARG A 177 8.96 -5.39 1.03
C ARG A 177 9.24 -6.34 -0.14
N PHE A 178 10.02 -5.86 -1.10
CA PHE A 178 10.46 -6.57 -2.30
C PHE A 178 11.98 -6.72 -2.35
N ALA A 179 12.61 -6.94 -1.19
CA ALA A 179 14.03 -7.24 -1.13
C ALA A 179 14.36 -8.44 -2.05
N PRO A 180 15.46 -8.37 -2.84
CA PRO A 180 15.84 -9.44 -3.73
C PRO A 180 16.24 -10.69 -2.93
N THR A 181 15.94 -11.85 -3.50
CA THR A 181 16.45 -13.14 -3.03
C THR A 181 17.63 -13.55 -3.91
N ASP A 182 18.46 -14.48 -3.41
CA ASP A 182 19.55 -15.05 -4.21
C ASP A 182 18.96 -15.83 -5.41
N PRO A 183 19.21 -15.41 -6.66
CA PRO A 183 18.62 -16.01 -7.85
C PRO A 183 19.22 -17.38 -8.20
N GLU A 184 20.31 -17.80 -7.53
CA GLU A 184 20.94 -19.09 -7.81
C GLU A 184 19.98 -20.24 -7.52
N CYS A 185 19.88 -21.21 -8.44
CA CYS A 185 18.90 -22.30 -8.36
C CYS A 185 18.97 -23.04 -7.01
N VAL A 186 20.19 -23.30 -6.54
CA VAL A 186 20.44 -24.02 -5.27
C VAL A 186 20.04 -23.24 -4.02
N SER A 187 19.85 -21.92 -4.11
CA SER A 187 19.39 -21.12 -2.96
C SER A 187 18.03 -21.58 -2.46
N CYS A 188 17.20 -22.13 -3.36
CA CYS A 188 15.86 -22.64 -3.08
C CYS A 188 15.73 -24.15 -3.34
N HIS A 189 16.46 -24.69 -4.32
CA HIS A 189 16.33 -26.07 -4.77
C HIS A 189 17.42 -27.01 -4.25
N TYR A 190 18.09 -26.66 -3.13
CA TYR A 190 19.09 -27.53 -2.52
C TYR A 190 18.53 -28.90 -2.14
N GLU A 191 17.31 -28.96 -1.59
CA GLU A 191 16.67 -30.23 -1.25
C GLU A 191 16.40 -31.07 -2.50
N ASN A 192 15.98 -30.45 -3.61
CA ASN A 192 15.81 -31.15 -4.88
C ASN A 192 17.13 -31.70 -5.44
N LEU A 193 18.24 -30.97 -5.26
CA LEU A 193 19.58 -31.45 -5.62
C LEU A 193 19.98 -32.69 -4.80
N LEU A 194 19.66 -32.73 -3.51
CA LEU A 194 19.92 -33.90 -2.65
C LEU A 194 19.09 -35.12 -3.06
N GLU A 195 17.89 -34.91 -3.59
CA GLU A 195 16.99 -35.97 -4.06
C GLU A 195 17.31 -36.46 -5.48
N ALA A 196 18.11 -35.72 -6.24
CA ALA A 196 18.49 -36.06 -7.60
C ALA A 196 19.48 -37.24 -7.61
N GLN A 197 19.04 -38.41 -8.09
CA GLN A 197 19.85 -39.64 -8.06
C GLN A 197 20.56 -39.95 -9.39
N LEU A 198 20.01 -39.49 -10.53
CA LEU A 198 20.50 -39.86 -11.86
C LEU A 198 20.52 -38.64 -12.79
N PRO A 199 21.70 -38.24 -13.31
CA PRO A 199 23.05 -38.65 -12.90
C PRO A 199 23.40 -38.18 -11.47
N ASP A 200 24.47 -38.71 -10.88
CA ASP A 200 24.96 -38.29 -9.56
C ASP A 200 25.64 -36.91 -9.65
N HIS A 201 24.87 -35.86 -9.38
CA HIS A 201 25.31 -34.47 -9.50
C HIS A 201 26.49 -34.15 -8.57
N PHE A 202 26.58 -34.80 -7.40
CA PHE A 202 27.67 -34.58 -6.46
C PHE A 202 28.97 -35.24 -6.91
N ALA A 203 28.90 -36.48 -7.42
CA ALA A 203 30.06 -37.18 -7.94
C ALA A 203 30.70 -36.45 -9.14
N PHE A 204 29.88 -35.80 -9.98
CA PHE A 204 30.35 -35.01 -11.11
C PHE A 204 30.65 -33.54 -10.78
N GLY A 205 30.31 -33.06 -9.58
CA GLY A 205 30.47 -31.66 -9.19
C GLY A 205 29.47 -30.70 -9.85
N TRP A 206 28.39 -31.21 -10.44
CA TRP A 206 27.29 -30.46 -11.07
C TRP A 206 26.29 -29.95 -10.03
N VAL A 207 26.78 -29.19 -9.06
CA VAL A 207 25.97 -28.68 -7.94
C VAL A 207 25.54 -27.22 -8.13
N ASN A 208 25.92 -26.58 -9.24
CA ASN A 208 25.56 -25.20 -9.61
C ASN A 208 25.31 -25.14 -11.12
N ASN A 209 24.99 -23.95 -11.67
CA ASN A 209 24.72 -23.72 -13.10
C ASN A 209 23.70 -24.72 -13.65
N CYS A 210 22.61 -24.93 -12.91
CA CYS A 210 21.60 -25.94 -13.25
C CYS A 210 21.01 -25.70 -14.64
N ASP A 211 21.00 -24.46 -15.10
CA ASP A 211 20.53 -23.99 -16.40
C ASP A 211 21.37 -24.46 -17.60
N ASP A 212 22.60 -24.95 -17.37
CA ASP A 212 23.41 -25.59 -18.40
C ASP A 212 22.74 -26.86 -18.97
N CYS A 213 21.98 -27.57 -18.13
CA CYS A 213 21.28 -28.80 -18.51
C CYS A 213 19.76 -28.71 -18.33
N HIS A 214 19.27 -28.03 -17.30
CA HIS A 214 17.86 -27.99 -16.93
C HIS A 214 17.18 -26.68 -17.36
N GLN A 215 15.94 -26.79 -17.81
CA GLN A 215 15.11 -25.62 -18.08
C GLN A 215 13.97 -25.57 -17.05
N PRO A 216 13.68 -24.41 -16.41
CA PRO A 216 12.59 -24.28 -15.43
C PRO A 216 11.20 -24.63 -15.96
N THR A 217 11.04 -24.68 -17.29
CA THR A 217 9.81 -25.08 -17.98
C THR A 217 9.71 -26.58 -18.21
N THR A 218 10.83 -27.31 -18.23
CA THR A 218 10.93 -28.73 -18.61
C THR A 218 11.96 -29.45 -17.76
N TRP A 219 11.91 -29.26 -16.44
CA TRP A 219 12.95 -29.70 -15.51
C TRP A 219 13.35 -31.18 -15.61
N GLN A 220 12.38 -32.05 -15.90
CA GLN A 220 12.59 -33.50 -16.03
C GLN A 220 13.28 -33.92 -17.34
N GLN A 221 13.42 -33.02 -18.30
CA GLN A 221 14.11 -33.26 -19.57
C GLN A 221 15.36 -32.39 -19.61
N ALA A 222 16.45 -32.91 -19.05
CA ALA A 222 17.75 -32.29 -19.21
C ALA A 222 18.14 -32.28 -20.69
N SER A 223 18.59 -31.13 -21.19
CA SER A 223 19.05 -30.99 -22.56
C SER A 223 20.45 -31.57 -22.69
N GLY A 224 20.71 -32.40 -23.70
CA GLY A 224 22.08 -32.83 -24.06
C GLY A 224 22.52 -34.22 -23.56
N PHE A 225 21.58 -35.06 -23.10
CA PHE A 225 21.82 -36.49 -22.82
C PHE A 225 20.76 -37.38 -23.47
#